data_AF-A0A3D4UUS1-F1
#
_entry.id   AF-A0A3D4UUS1-F1
#
_cell.length_a   1.000
_cell.length_b   1.000
_cell.length_c   1.000
_cell.angle_alpha   90.00
_cell.angle_beta   90.00
_cell.angle_gamma   90.00
#
_symmetry.space_group_name_H-M   'P 1'
#
loop_
_entity.id
_entity.type
_entity.pdbx_description
1 polymer ?
#
loop_
_entity_poly.entity_id
_entity_poly.type
_entity_poly.pdbx_seq_one_letter_code
_entity_poly.pdbx_strand_id
1 'polypeptide(L)'
;MVIAFPSLGQTKLIQESFWSKYSIRNYGVDDGIFSQQVYKIQKDKKGFYWIVSNSELLRFDGLAFKDFDKGSEGGTLYDMDEDSQ
;
A
#
# COMPACT_ATOMS: atom_id res chain seq x y z
N MET A 1 2.46 -21.86 -9.18
CA MET A 1 1.04 -22.25 -9.33
C MET A 1 0.89 -22.91 -10.70
N VAL A 2 0.38 -24.14 -10.75
CA VAL A 2 0.19 -24.92 -11.99
C VAL A 2 -1.20 -24.64 -12.54
N ILE A 3 -1.35 -24.46 -13.86
CA ILE A 3 -2.65 -24.42 -14.53
C ILE A 3 -2.62 -25.39 -15.71
N ALA A 4 -3.57 -26.32 -15.74
CA ALA A 4 -3.77 -27.34 -16.77
C ALA A 4 -4.60 -26.78 -17.94
N PHE A 5 -4.37 -27.30 -19.15
CA PHE A 5 -5.17 -26.97 -20.33
C PHE A 5 -6.33 -27.96 -20.49
N PRO A 6 -7.59 -27.50 -20.62
CA PRO A 6 -8.70 -28.39 -20.89
C PRO A 6 -8.82 -28.71 -22.39
N SER A 7 -9.28 -29.92 -22.69
CA SER A 7 -9.58 -30.39 -24.04
C SER A 7 -10.81 -29.69 -24.65
N LEU A 8 -10.87 -29.76 -25.98
CA LEU A 8 -11.81 -29.14 -26.90
C LEU A 8 -13.27 -29.14 -26.39
N GLY A 9 -13.83 -27.94 -26.16
CA GLY A 9 -15.26 -27.77 -25.84
C GLY A 9 -15.62 -26.72 -24.78
N GLN A 10 -14.73 -25.82 -24.38
CA GLN A 10 -15.02 -24.89 -23.30
C GLN A 10 -15.69 -23.60 -23.76
N THR A 11 -16.98 -23.46 -23.45
CA THR A 11 -17.57 -22.15 -23.20
C THR A 11 -16.73 -21.46 -22.13
N LYS A 12 -16.11 -20.34 -22.49
CA LYS A 12 -15.29 -19.51 -21.59
C LYS A 12 -16.20 -18.94 -20.51
N LEU A 13 -16.42 -19.69 -19.43
CA LEU A 13 -16.86 -19.12 -18.17
C LEU A 13 -15.70 -18.23 -17.71
N ILE A 14 -15.79 -16.94 -18.00
CA ILE A 14 -14.93 -15.95 -17.34
C ILE A 14 -15.30 -16.02 -15.86
N GLN A 15 -14.56 -16.82 -15.10
CA GLN A 15 -14.58 -16.72 -13.66
C GLN A 15 -14.00 -15.34 -13.36
N GLU A 16 -14.88 -14.38 -13.08
CA GLU A 16 -14.43 -13.05 -12.69
C GLU A 16 -13.45 -13.20 -11.53
N SER A 17 -12.25 -12.64 -11.71
CA SER A 17 -11.28 -12.62 -10.63
C SER A 17 -11.91 -11.91 -9.44
N PHE A 18 -11.67 -12.37 -8.22
CA PHE A 18 -12.13 -11.72 -6.99
C PHE A 18 -11.89 -10.19 -6.98
N TRP A 19 -10.82 -9.75 -7.64
CA TRP A 19 -10.41 -8.36 -7.79
C TRP A 19 -11.32 -7.49 -8.67
N SER A 20 -12.18 -8.06 -9.52
CA SER A 20 -13.09 -7.27 -10.39
C SER A 20 -14.07 -6.39 -9.59
N LYS A 21 -14.25 -6.72 -8.30
CA LYS A 21 -15.12 -5.99 -7.36
C LYS A 21 -14.45 -4.81 -6.66
N TYR A 22 -13.13 -4.63 -6.82
CA TYR A 22 -12.36 -3.62 -6.12
C TYR A 22 -11.87 -2.54 -7.08
N SER A 23 -11.97 -1.28 -6.65
CA SER A 23 -11.31 -0.17 -7.34
C SER A 23 -9.88 -0.04 -6.83
N ILE A 24 -8.91 -0.06 -7.75
CA ILE A 24 -7.50 0.15 -7.43
C ILE A 24 -7.15 1.58 -7.79
N ARG A 25 -6.61 2.34 -6.83
CA ARG A 25 -6.05 3.67 -7.04
C ARG A 25 -4.55 3.62 -6.78
N ASN A 26 -3.78 4.16 -7.73
CA ASN A 26 -2.34 4.35 -7.56
C ASN A 26 -2.10 5.76 -7.02
N TYR A 27 -1.16 5.87 -6.08
CA TYR A 27 -0.68 7.14 -5.55
C TYR A 27 0.81 7.27 -5.88
N GLY A 28 1.25 8.46 -6.28
CA GLY A 28 2.63 8.70 -6.67
C GLY A 28 3.15 10.07 -6.23
N VAL A 29 4.17 10.55 -6.94
CA VAL A 29 4.82 11.84 -6.67
C VAL A 29 3.81 13.00 -6.75
N ASP A 30 2.87 12.93 -7.69
CA ASP A 30 1.83 13.94 -7.87
C ASP A 30 0.83 14.00 -6.70
N ASP A 31 0.72 12.93 -5.90
CA ASP A 31 -0.10 12.86 -4.70
C ASP A 31 0.69 13.21 -3.42
N GLY A 32 1.96 13.60 -3.54
CA GLY A 32 2.84 13.96 -2.43
C GLY A 32 3.66 12.79 -1.86
N ILE A 33 3.76 11.66 -2.57
CA ILE A 33 4.61 10.53 -2.15
C ILE A 33 5.94 10.58 -2.92
N PHE A 34 7.01 11.00 -2.25
CA PHE A 34 8.34 11.06 -2.87
C PHE A 34 9.14 9.76 -2.73
N SER A 35 8.74 8.87 -1.81
CA SER A 35 9.39 7.58 -1.62
C SER A 35 9.02 6.57 -2.68
N GLN A 36 10.01 5.79 -3.13
CA GLN A 36 9.84 4.71 -4.09
C GLN A 36 9.60 3.34 -3.45
N GLN A 37 9.79 3.21 -2.13
CA GLN A 37 9.72 1.93 -1.45
C GLN A 37 9.05 2.05 -0.08
N VAL A 38 7.94 1.34 0.06
CA VAL A 38 7.17 1.21 1.31
C VAL A 38 7.59 -0.07 2.02
N TYR A 39 7.89 0.02 3.32
CA TYR A 39 8.28 -1.11 4.16
C TYR A 39 7.15 -1.58 5.08
N LYS A 40 6.38 -0.64 5.64
CA LYS A 40 5.28 -0.97 6.56
C LYS A 40 4.11 -0.01 6.36
N ILE A 41 2.91 -0.53 6.50
CA ILE A 41 1.67 0.25 6.57
C ILE A 41 0.89 -0.23 7.80
N GLN A 42 0.45 0.68 8.66
CA GLN A 42 -0.38 0.36 9.81
C GLN A 42 -1.40 1.47 10.06
N LYS A 43 -2.61 1.06 10.41
CA LYS A 43 -3.69 1.97 10.77
C LYS A 43 -3.66 2.20 12.29
N ASP A 44 -3.73 3.46 12.71
CA ASP A 44 -3.84 3.80 14.13
C ASP A 44 -5.29 3.71 14.65
N LYS A 45 -5.46 3.82 15.97
CA LYS A 45 -6.79 3.79 16.62
C LYS A 45 -7.69 4.95 16.19
N LYS A 46 -7.14 6.06 15.69
CA LYS A 46 -7.88 7.25 15.25
C LYS A 46 -8.34 7.16 13.80
N GLY A 47 -7.85 6.17 13.06
CA GLY A 47 -8.24 5.90 11.70
C GLY A 47 -7.24 6.34 10.64
N PHE A 48 -6.11 6.93 11.01
CA PHE A 48 -5.06 7.31 10.07
C PHE A 48 -4.23 6.11 9.67
N TYR A 49 -3.75 6.13 8.43
CA TYR A 49 -2.76 5.18 7.95
C TYR A 49 -1.38 5.80 8.09
N TRP A 50 -0.49 5.08 8.72
CA TRP A 50 0.91 5.40 8.81
C TRP A 50 1.66 4.52 7.82
N ILE A 51 2.63 5.09 7.13
CA ILE A 51 3.37 4.45 6.05
C ILE A 51 4.84 4.72 6.27
N VAL A 52 5.58 3.65 6.56
CA VAL A 52 7.03 3.67 6.68
C VAL A 52 7.62 3.46 5.29
N SER A 53 8.46 4.39 4.88
CA SER A 53 9.10 4.37 3.58
C SER A 53 10.61 4.54 3.70
N ASN A 54 11.34 4.38 2.59
CA ASN A 54 12.79 4.47 2.61
C ASN A 54 13.38 5.84 2.93
N SER A 55 12.57 6.88 2.87
CA SER A 55 12.98 8.25 3.14
C SER A 55 12.24 8.86 4.33
N GLU A 56 10.96 8.55 4.48
CA GLU A 56 10.05 9.34 5.30
C GLU A 56 8.97 8.47 5.97
N LEU A 57 8.47 8.95 7.10
CA LEU A 57 7.23 8.47 7.72
C LEU A 57 6.08 9.35 7.23
N LEU A 58 5.15 8.74 6.49
CA LEU A 58 3.99 9.43 5.94
C LEU A 58 2.73 9.06 6.74
N ARG A 59 1.85 10.04 6.91
CA ARG A 59 0.49 9.82 7.43
C ARG A 59 -0.54 10.11 6.35
N PHE A 60 -1.53 9.24 6.22
CA PHE A 60 -2.60 9.31 5.23
C PHE A 60 -3.96 9.22 5.90
N ASP A 61 -4.87 10.14 5.55
CA ASP A 61 -6.21 10.24 6.15
C ASP A 61 -7.33 9.67 5.25
N GLY A 62 -6.98 9.13 4.08
CA GLY A 62 -7.93 8.69 3.06
C GLY A 62 -8.08 9.67 1.88
N LEU A 63 -7.60 10.90 2.04
CA LEU A 63 -7.68 11.97 1.03
C LEU A 63 -6.30 12.51 0.65
N ALA A 64 -5.42 12.73 1.64
CA ALA A 64 -4.12 13.35 1.43
C ALA A 64 -3.01 12.73 2.28
N PHE A 65 -1.79 12.76 1.75
CA PHE A 65 -0.58 12.39 2.47
C PHE A 65 0.02 13.61 3.19
N LYS A 66 0.59 13.37 4.36
CA LYS A 66 1.33 14.36 5.12
C LYS A 66 2.63 13.75 5.65
N ASP A 67 3.74 14.40 5.34
CA ASP A 67 5.04 14.08 5.91
C ASP A 67 5.01 14.33 7.41
N PHE A 68 5.33 13.29 8.18
CA PHE A 68 5.37 13.39 9.63
C PHE A 68 6.79 13.46 10.15
N ASP A 69 7.68 12.66 9.58
CA ASP A 69 9.10 12.66 9.91
C ASP A 69 9.94 12.33 8.69
N LYS A 70 11.07 13.03 8.56
CA LYS A 70 12.10 12.68 7.59
C LYS A 70 13.11 11.88 8.37
N GLY A 71 13.32 10.61 8.00
CA GLY A 71 14.31 9.77 8.68
C GLY A 71 15.59 10.58 8.86
N SER A 72 16.11 10.61 10.10
CA SER A 72 17.30 11.40 10.49
C SER A 72 18.35 11.36 9.38
N GLU A 73 18.94 12.48 8.97
CA GLU A 73 19.80 12.59 7.75
C GLU A 73 20.63 11.33 7.47
N GLY A 74 20.12 10.43 6.60
CA GLY A 74 20.76 9.16 6.23
C GLY A 74 20.18 7.86 6.85
N GLY A 75 19.14 7.94 7.68
CA GLY A 75 18.50 6.83 8.37
C GLY A 75 17.24 6.35 7.66
N THR A 76 17.24 5.09 7.22
CA THR A 76 16.03 4.43 6.72
C THR A 76 15.17 3.97 7.89
N LEU A 77 13.91 4.40 7.91
CA LEU A 77 12.89 3.84 8.80
C LEU A 77 12.41 2.52 8.19
N TYR A 78 12.46 1.43 8.93
CA TYR A 78 11.96 0.12 8.49
C TYR A 78 10.68 -0.30 9.21
N ASP A 79 10.49 0.24 10.40
CA ASP A 79 9.43 -0.17 11.30
C ASP A 79 8.90 1.04 12.08
N MET A 80 7.68 0.90 12.57
CA MET A 80 7.03 1.83 13.48
C MET A 80 6.05 1.03 14.34
N ASP A 81 5.95 1.38 15.62
CA ASP A 81 4.91 0.86 16.49
C ASP A 81 4.14 2.02 17.10
N GLU A 82 2.82 1.88 17.14
CA GLU A 82 1.95 2.83 17.85
C GLU A 82 2.26 2.71 19.35
N ASP A 83 2.60 3.83 19.98
CA ASP A 83 2.79 3.85 21.43
C ASP A 83 1.49 3.43 22.15
N SER A 84 1.64 2.75 23.28
CA SER A 84 0.57 2.02 23.96
C SER A 84 -0.39 2.90 24.77
N GLN A 85 -0.27 4.23 24.71
CA GLN A 85 -0.97 5.20 25.58
C GLN A 85 -2.43 4.80 25.88
#